data_AF-A0A2N3WQ67-F1
#
_entry.id   AF-A0A2N3WQ67-F1
#
_cell.length_a   1.000
_cell.length_b   1.000
_cell.length_c   1.000
_cell.angle_alpha   90.00
_cell.angle_beta   90.00
_cell.angle_gamma   90.00
#
_symmetry.space_group_name_H-M   'P 1'
#
loop_
_entity.id
_entity.type
_entity.pdbx_description
1 polymer ?
#
loop_
_entity_poly.entity_id
_entity_poly.type
_entity_poly.pdbx_seq_one_letter_code
_entity_poly.pdbx_strand_id
1 'polypeptide(L)'
;MHAFSAPRRASSVPSTTLTPPTTSSSAASATTSSPSPTSTTTSHSSEAPSANACSSTLAGTQPAVAQAGNFLKEKFSVDSVGGRAGRSGASDHPAGLALDFMVDTKTGNALAAYVLAHQHELGAKYVIWQQRYNDGSGWSAMEDRGGETANHDDHVHVSFERGAKVSVTC
;
A
#
# COMPACT_ATOMS: atom_id res chain seq x y z
N MET A 1 20.46 54.30 -26.92
CA MET A 1 21.58 54.69 -26.03
C MET A 1 22.02 53.49 -25.20
N HIS A 2 23.12 52.86 -25.66
CA HIS A 2 24.14 52.03 -24.99
C HIS A 2 23.74 51.24 -23.72
N ALA A 3 23.57 49.91 -23.75
CA ALA A 3 24.58 48.83 -23.83
C ALA A 3 25.37 48.63 -22.51
N PHE A 4 25.38 47.39 -21.97
CA PHE A 4 26.63 46.63 -21.77
C PHE A 4 26.38 45.14 -21.44
N SER A 5 27.19 44.31 -22.08
CA SER A 5 27.21 42.85 -22.13
C SER A 5 27.70 42.15 -20.86
N ALA A 6 27.33 40.86 -20.75
CA ALA A 6 27.82 39.85 -19.81
C ALA A 6 29.32 39.51 -19.96
N PRO A 7 29.84 38.56 -19.16
CA PRO A 7 30.19 37.30 -19.81
C PRO A 7 29.76 36.02 -19.09
N ARG A 8 29.59 35.01 -19.94
CA ARG A 8 29.31 33.60 -19.68
C ARG A 8 30.53 32.92 -19.02
N ARG A 9 30.29 31.84 -18.29
CA ARG A 9 31.29 30.79 -18.10
C ARG A 9 30.66 29.43 -18.41
N ALA A 10 31.10 28.87 -19.52
CA ALA A 10 30.85 27.50 -19.93
C ALA A 10 31.91 26.60 -19.28
N SER A 11 31.49 25.45 -18.78
CA SER A 11 32.36 24.28 -18.64
C SER A 11 31.70 23.15 -19.43
N SER A 12 32.45 22.69 -20.42
CA SER A 12 32.11 21.60 -21.33
C SER A 12 33.00 20.40 -21.01
N VAL A 13 32.60 19.26 -21.59
CA VAL A 13 33.31 17.98 -21.87
C VAL A 13 33.03 16.78 -20.96
N PRO A 14 33.02 15.54 -21.49
CA PRO A 14 32.47 15.08 -22.78
C PRO A 14 31.60 13.80 -22.68
N SER A 15 30.80 13.57 -23.72
CA SER A 15 30.08 12.31 -23.99
C SER A 15 31.05 11.16 -24.26
N THR A 16 30.71 9.97 -23.75
CA THR A 16 31.27 8.70 -24.24
C THR A 16 30.15 7.84 -24.82
N THR A 17 30.50 7.10 -25.85
CA THR A 17 29.68 6.67 -26.98
C THR A 17 29.61 5.14 -27.02
N LEU A 18 28.40 4.61 -27.25
CA LEU A 18 28.01 3.38 -27.96
C LEU A 18 28.48 1.95 -27.54
N THR A 19 27.52 1.19 -26.98
CA THR A 19 27.01 -0.16 -27.39
C THR A 19 27.95 -1.42 -27.36
N PRO A 20 27.46 -2.67 -27.56
CA PRO A 20 27.49 -3.74 -26.53
C PRO A 20 28.35 -4.95 -26.96
N PRO A 21 28.45 -5.99 -26.10
CA PRO A 21 28.59 -7.35 -26.62
C PRO A 21 27.45 -8.27 -26.20
N THR A 22 26.85 -8.90 -27.20
CA THR A 22 26.03 -10.11 -27.12
C THR A 22 26.95 -11.32 -26.98
N THR A 23 26.69 -12.24 -26.05
CA THR A 23 27.05 -13.65 -26.25
C THR A 23 26.12 -14.58 -25.45
N SER A 24 25.41 -15.42 -26.21
CA SER A 24 24.65 -16.59 -25.76
C SER A 24 25.55 -17.80 -25.51
N SER A 25 25.23 -18.63 -24.51
CA SER A 25 25.44 -20.09 -24.41
C SER A 25 25.46 -20.50 -22.93
N SER A 26 24.91 -21.61 -22.46
CA SER A 26 24.18 -22.72 -23.07
C SER A 26 23.49 -23.51 -21.95
N ALA A 27 22.59 -24.39 -22.38
CA ALA A 27 21.63 -25.21 -21.66
C ALA A 27 22.15 -26.01 -20.43
N ALA A 28 21.26 -26.12 -19.45
CA ALA A 28 21.12 -27.29 -18.60
C ALA A 28 19.62 -27.63 -18.48
N SER A 29 19.09 -28.42 -19.42
CA SER A 29 17.78 -29.06 -19.28
C SER A 29 17.95 -30.35 -18.49
N ALA A 30 17.50 -30.33 -17.24
CA ALA A 30 17.32 -31.53 -16.43
C ALA A 30 15.92 -32.12 -16.70
N THR A 31 15.94 -33.31 -17.29
CA THR A 31 15.17 -34.52 -16.99
C THR A 31 13.80 -34.38 -16.27
N THR A 32 12.75 -34.74 -17.00
CA THR A 32 11.70 -35.73 -16.68
C THR A 32 11.36 -35.99 -15.20
N SER A 33 10.09 -35.79 -14.80
CA SER A 33 9.16 -36.88 -14.37
C SER A 33 7.92 -36.39 -13.60
N SER A 34 6.76 -36.81 -14.10
CA SER A 34 5.57 -37.32 -13.37
C SER A 34 4.61 -36.37 -12.61
N PRO A 35 3.28 -36.56 -12.75
CA PRO A 35 2.25 -35.83 -12.02
C PRO A 35 1.73 -36.53 -10.74
N SER A 36 1.11 -35.72 -9.86
CA SER A 36 0.20 -36.04 -8.72
C SER A 36 0.81 -36.71 -7.47
N PRO A 37 0.23 -36.55 -6.25
CA PRO A 37 -1.16 -36.18 -5.94
C PRO A 37 -1.38 -35.05 -4.90
N THR A 38 -2.65 -34.60 -4.92
CA THR A 38 -3.54 -34.08 -3.87
C THR A 38 -3.07 -33.92 -2.42
N SER A 39 -3.61 -32.86 -1.81
CA SER A 39 -3.93 -32.70 -0.38
C SER A 39 -2.78 -32.27 0.54
N THR A 40 -2.77 -30.99 0.87
CA THR A 40 -2.35 -30.57 2.21
C THR A 40 -3.37 -29.60 2.75
N THR A 41 -4.28 -30.18 3.52
CA THR A 41 -5.12 -29.60 4.56
C THR A 41 -4.53 -28.30 5.13
N THR A 42 -5.00 -27.14 4.67
CA THR A 42 -5.01 -25.95 5.52
C THR A 42 -6.08 -26.21 6.57
N SER A 43 -5.63 -26.69 7.73
CA SER A 43 -6.35 -26.53 8.97
C SER A 43 -6.58 -25.03 9.17
N HIS A 44 -7.74 -24.55 8.72
CA HIS A 44 -8.37 -23.42 9.38
C HIS A 44 -8.74 -23.96 10.76
N SER A 45 -7.83 -23.74 11.73
CA SER A 45 -8.25 -23.60 13.11
C SER A 45 -9.31 -22.51 13.11
N SER A 46 -10.55 -22.96 12.97
CA SER A 46 -11.75 -22.21 13.24
C SER A 46 -11.74 -22.00 14.75
N GLU A 47 -10.92 -21.05 15.19
CA GLU A 47 -11.12 -20.41 16.48
C GLU A 47 -12.53 -19.84 16.43
N ALA A 48 -13.39 -20.32 17.33
CA ALA A 48 -14.80 -19.97 17.34
C ALA A 48 -14.94 -18.44 17.31
N PRO A 49 -15.68 -17.88 16.33
CA PRO A 49 -15.86 -16.44 16.30
C PRO A 49 -16.57 -16.04 17.58
N SER A 50 -15.97 -15.10 18.33
CA SER A 50 -16.76 -14.26 19.22
C SER A 50 -17.86 -13.67 18.34
N ALA A 51 -19.12 -13.86 18.71
CA ALA A 51 -20.27 -13.76 17.79
C ALA A 51 -20.51 -12.36 17.18
N ASN A 52 -19.67 -11.36 17.49
CA ASN A 52 -19.71 -10.00 16.96
C ASN A 52 -18.35 -9.52 16.44
N ALA A 53 -17.39 -10.42 16.17
CA ALA A 53 -16.10 -9.99 15.59
C ALA A 53 -16.27 -9.73 14.08
N CYS A 54 -15.72 -8.62 13.59
CA CYS A 54 -15.71 -8.33 12.16
C CYS A 54 -15.06 -9.48 11.36
N SER A 55 -15.51 -9.67 10.11
CA SER A 55 -14.93 -10.66 9.21
C SER A 55 -13.42 -10.48 9.08
N SER A 56 -12.67 -11.58 9.15
CA SER A 56 -11.22 -11.63 8.96
C SER A 56 -10.79 -11.79 7.50
N THR A 57 -11.71 -11.54 6.56
CA THR A 57 -11.46 -11.62 5.12
C THR A 57 -11.79 -10.29 4.44
N LEU A 58 -10.80 -9.69 3.79
CA LEU A 58 -10.95 -8.48 2.97
C LEU A 58 -9.77 -8.37 2.00
N ALA A 59 -10.05 -8.40 0.69
CA ALA A 59 -9.10 -8.09 -0.38
C ALA A 59 -7.69 -8.74 -0.23
N GLY A 60 -7.61 -10.00 0.23
CA GLY A 60 -6.35 -10.73 0.39
C GLY A 60 -5.41 -10.20 1.48
N THR A 61 -5.87 -9.31 2.35
CA THR A 61 -5.08 -8.76 3.46
C THR A 61 -4.92 -9.76 4.61
N GLN A 62 -4.04 -9.43 5.56
CA GLN A 62 -3.90 -10.24 6.77
C GLN A 62 -5.20 -10.20 7.61
N PRO A 63 -5.51 -11.25 8.41
CA PRO A 63 -6.75 -11.33 9.17
C PRO A 63 -7.08 -10.10 10.01
N ALA A 64 -6.11 -9.58 10.78
CA ALA A 64 -6.30 -8.39 11.61
C ALA A 64 -6.58 -7.12 10.79
N VAL A 65 -5.91 -6.97 9.65
CA VAL A 65 -6.12 -5.87 8.70
C VAL A 65 -7.52 -5.96 8.09
N ALA A 66 -7.96 -7.17 7.74
CA ALA A 66 -9.31 -7.38 7.24
C ALA A 66 -10.38 -7.06 8.27
N GLN A 67 -10.17 -7.39 9.56
CA GLN A 67 -11.09 -7.03 10.65
C GLN A 67 -11.22 -5.51 10.79
N ALA A 68 -10.09 -4.79 10.90
CA ALA A 68 -10.09 -3.33 10.95
C ALA A 68 -10.72 -2.72 9.69
N GLY A 69 -10.40 -3.27 8.52
CA GLY A 69 -10.93 -2.81 7.24
C GLY A 69 -12.44 -2.97 7.13
N ASN A 70 -12.99 -4.13 7.53
CA ASN A 70 -14.44 -4.37 7.50
C ASN A 70 -15.18 -3.45 8.49
N PHE A 71 -14.62 -3.25 9.69
CA PHE A 71 -15.15 -2.29 10.65
C PHE A 71 -15.21 -0.88 10.08
N LEU A 72 -14.11 -0.38 9.52
CA LEU A 72 -14.05 0.96 8.92
C LEU A 72 -14.98 1.08 7.70
N LYS A 73 -15.04 0.03 6.87
CA LYS A 73 -15.90 -0.02 5.70
C LYS A 73 -17.37 0.17 6.10
N GLU A 74 -17.84 -0.57 7.10
CA GLU A 74 -19.21 -0.45 7.62
C GLU A 74 -19.45 0.91 8.27
N LYS A 75 -18.54 1.33 9.16
CA LYS A 75 -18.64 2.59 9.92
C LYS A 75 -18.77 3.83 9.04
N PHE A 76 -18.05 3.85 7.92
CA PHE A 76 -18.01 4.99 7.01
C PHE A 76 -18.78 4.76 5.71
N SER A 77 -19.50 3.63 5.59
CA SER A 77 -20.25 3.26 4.38
C SER A 77 -19.39 3.31 3.11
N VAL A 78 -18.19 2.73 3.18
CA VAL A 78 -17.26 2.68 2.04
C VAL A 78 -17.65 1.53 1.12
N ASP A 79 -17.89 1.81 -0.16
CA ASP A 79 -18.34 0.79 -1.11
C ASP A 79 -17.20 -0.13 -1.59
N SER A 80 -16.02 0.45 -1.81
CA SER A 80 -14.88 -0.22 -2.42
C SER A 80 -13.59 -0.05 -1.62
N VAL A 81 -12.88 -1.15 -1.41
CA VAL A 81 -11.61 -1.18 -0.68
C VAL A 81 -10.58 -1.99 -1.47
N GLY A 82 -9.46 -1.34 -1.81
CA GLY A 82 -8.27 -2.00 -2.34
C GLY A 82 -7.46 -2.63 -1.21
N GLY A 83 -6.93 -3.85 -1.42
CA GLY A 83 -6.12 -4.56 -0.42
C GLY A 83 -4.81 -5.06 -0.98
N ARG A 84 -4.51 -6.35 -0.78
CA ARG A 84 -3.26 -6.95 -1.28
C ARG A 84 -3.18 -6.84 -2.79
N ALA A 85 -2.12 -6.18 -3.26
CA ALA A 85 -1.83 -6.03 -4.68
C ALA A 85 -0.31 -6.08 -4.89
N GLY A 86 0.13 -6.64 -6.01
CA GLY A 86 1.53 -6.55 -6.43
C GLY A 86 1.85 -5.11 -6.84
N ARG A 87 2.64 -4.41 -6.03
CA ARG A 87 3.09 -3.04 -6.27
C ARG A 87 4.62 -2.99 -6.10
N SER A 88 5.30 -2.20 -6.92
CA SER A 88 6.75 -1.97 -6.78
C SER A 88 7.04 -0.99 -5.63
N GLY A 89 8.23 -1.09 -5.03
CA GLY A 89 8.68 -0.20 -3.96
C GLY A 89 8.28 -0.61 -2.54
N ALA A 90 8.44 0.30 -1.58
CA ALA A 90 8.22 0.09 -0.13
C ALA A 90 6.72 0.09 0.27
N SER A 91 5.86 -0.48 -0.57
CA SER A 91 4.42 -0.56 -0.30
C SER A 91 4.11 -1.70 0.67
N ASP A 92 3.17 -1.46 1.59
CA ASP A 92 2.65 -2.50 2.50
C ASP A 92 1.55 -3.36 1.85
N HIS A 93 1.03 -2.97 0.68
CA HIS A 93 0.02 -3.74 -0.08
C HIS A 93 0.47 -5.16 -0.43
N PRO A 94 1.68 -5.41 -0.99
CA PRO A 94 2.12 -6.76 -1.32
C PRO A 94 2.17 -7.69 -0.11
N ALA A 95 2.37 -7.15 1.09
CA ALA A 95 2.38 -7.90 2.35
C ALA A 95 0.97 -8.16 2.92
N GLY A 96 -0.07 -7.54 2.36
CA GLY A 96 -1.43 -7.54 2.89
C GLY A 96 -1.56 -6.71 4.16
N LEU A 97 -0.74 -5.67 4.31
CA LEU A 97 -0.67 -4.79 5.47
C LEU A 97 -1.17 -3.36 5.17
N ALA A 98 -1.87 -3.16 4.05
CA ALA A 98 -2.45 -1.88 3.70
C ALA A 98 -3.81 -2.04 3.04
N LEU A 99 -4.63 -1.00 3.20
CA LEU A 99 -5.93 -0.84 2.58
C LEU A 99 -6.05 0.55 1.96
N ASP A 100 -6.64 0.62 0.76
CA ASP A 100 -7.05 1.86 0.10
C ASP A 100 -8.58 1.95 0.15
N PHE A 101 -9.12 2.89 0.92
CA PHE A 101 -10.56 3.13 1.02
C PHE A 101 -10.98 4.16 -0.04
N MET A 102 -11.74 3.73 -1.04
CA MET A 102 -12.20 4.62 -2.12
C MET A 102 -13.34 5.49 -1.61
N VAL A 103 -13.10 6.79 -1.46
CA VAL A 103 -14.01 7.70 -0.74
C VAL A 103 -13.99 9.10 -1.32
N ASP A 104 -15.11 9.81 -1.18
CA ASP A 104 -15.15 11.25 -1.40
C ASP A 104 -14.37 12.02 -0.31
N THR A 105 -14.13 13.32 -0.54
CA THR A 105 -13.36 14.15 0.38
C THR A 105 -13.93 14.22 1.81
N LYS A 106 -15.26 14.31 1.94
CA LYS A 106 -15.92 14.44 3.24
C LYS A 106 -15.76 13.14 4.04
N THR A 107 -16.02 12.01 3.40
CA THR A 107 -15.88 10.68 3.99
C THR A 107 -14.42 10.38 4.32
N GLY A 108 -13.49 10.70 3.42
CA GLY A 108 -12.05 10.52 3.63
C GLY A 108 -11.49 11.33 4.79
N ASN A 109 -11.92 12.59 4.96
CA ASN A 109 -11.54 13.40 6.12
C ASN A 109 -11.98 12.76 7.45
N ALA A 110 -13.21 12.26 7.51
CA ALA A 110 -13.74 11.63 8.71
C ALA A 110 -13.04 10.29 9.01
N LEU A 111 -12.80 9.48 7.98
CA LEU A 111 -12.13 8.19 8.09
C LEU A 111 -10.67 8.37 8.54
N ALA A 112 -9.91 9.25 7.88
CA ALA A 112 -8.51 9.51 8.22
C ALA A 112 -8.36 10.03 9.66
N ALA A 113 -9.21 10.97 10.07
CA ALA A 113 -9.21 11.49 11.44
C ALA A 113 -9.52 10.40 12.48
N TYR A 114 -10.50 9.54 12.19
CA TYR A 114 -10.86 8.43 13.07
C TYR A 114 -9.72 7.42 13.19
N VAL A 115 -9.12 7.02 12.07
CA VAL A 115 -8.00 6.06 12.09
C VAL A 115 -6.84 6.60 12.92
N LEU A 116 -6.50 7.88 12.76
CA LEU A 116 -5.45 8.53 13.55
C LEU A 116 -5.79 8.60 15.05
N ALA A 117 -7.06 8.83 15.40
CA ALA A 117 -7.49 8.85 16.80
C ALA A 117 -7.50 7.45 17.44
N HIS A 118 -7.64 6.38 16.64
CA HIS A 118 -7.80 5.00 17.09
C HIS A 118 -6.66 4.07 16.63
N GLN A 119 -5.47 4.61 16.35
CA GLN A 119 -4.36 3.85 15.76
C GLN A 119 -4.03 2.57 16.51
N HIS A 120 -3.93 2.65 17.85
CA HIS A 120 -3.60 1.51 18.69
C HIS A 120 -4.67 0.40 18.62
N GLU A 121 -5.95 0.77 18.65
CA GLU A 121 -7.08 -0.16 18.60
C GLU A 121 -7.19 -0.86 17.23
N LEU A 122 -6.96 -0.10 16.17
CA LEU A 122 -7.03 -0.60 14.78
C LEU A 122 -5.72 -1.26 14.32
N GLY A 123 -4.63 -1.14 15.09
CA GLY A 123 -3.29 -1.53 14.65
C GLY A 123 -2.79 -0.73 13.46
N ALA A 124 -3.25 0.51 13.30
CA ALA A 124 -2.86 1.39 12.20
C ALA A 124 -1.51 2.05 12.47
N LYS A 125 -0.60 1.92 11.51
CA LYS A 125 0.76 2.46 11.53
C LYS A 125 0.81 3.89 11.00
N TYR A 126 0.19 4.14 9.85
CA TYR A 126 0.09 5.49 9.27
C TYR A 126 -1.08 5.61 8.30
N VAL A 127 -1.45 6.86 8.01
CA VAL A 127 -2.44 7.25 7.01
C VAL A 127 -1.80 8.14 5.95
N ILE A 128 -2.16 7.93 4.69
CA ILE A 128 -1.90 8.88 3.60
C ILE A 128 -3.25 9.35 3.04
N TRP A 129 -3.43 10.66 2.98
CA TRP A 129 -4.66 11.28 2.49
C TRP A 129 -4.37 12.70 1.98
N GLN A 130 -4.91 13.04 0.81
CA GLN A 130 -4.75 14.37 0.19
C GLN A 130 -3.29 14.83 0.14
N GLN A 131 -2.43 13.98 -0.43
CA GLN A 131 -1.00 14.23 -0.58
C GLN A 131 -0.26 14.50 0.74
N ARG A 132 -0.77 13.97 1.85
CA ARG A 132 -0.17 14.15 3.17
C ARG A 132 -0.03 12.82 3.89
N TYR A 133 1.04 12.70 4.64
CA TYR A 133 1.37 11.55 5.49
C TYR A 133 1.13 11.89 6.96
N ASN A 134 0.62 10.94 7.75
CA ASN A 134 0.55 11.07 9.20
C ASN A 134 0.60 9.69 9.87
N ASP A 135 1.54 9.50 10.80
CA ASP A 135 1.74 8.30 11.61
C ASP A 135 1.31 8.49 13.08
N GLY A 136 0.65 9.60 13.40
CA GLY A 136 0.33 10.04 14.75
C GLY A 136 1.17 11.23 15.22
N SER A 137 2.26 11.57 14.51
CA SER A 137 3.09 12.75 14.80
C SER A 137 2.59 14.07 14.19
N GLY A 138 1.49 14.00 13.42
CA GLY A 138 0.94 15.14 12.70
C GLY A 138 1.12 14.99 11.19
N TRP A 139 0.48 15.89 10.44
CA TRP A 139 0.47 15.82 8.98
C TRP A 139 1.70 16.46 8.35
N SER A 140 2.38 15.71 7.49
CA SER A 140 3.48 16.18 6.65
C SER A 140 3.09 16.11 5.17
N ALA A 141 3.47 17.13 4.38
CA ALA A 141 3.24 17.13 2.95
C ALA A 141 4.13 16.08 2.25
N MET A 142 3.59 15.43 1.22
CA MET A 142 4.34 14.55 0.32
C MET A 142 4.67 15.26 -0.99
N GLU A 143 5.70 14.79 -1.69
CA GLU A 143 5.96 15.24 -3.06
C GLU A 143 4.81 14.84 -4.00
N ASP A 144 4.64 15.62 -5.06
CA ASP A 144 3.73 15.24 -6.15
C ASP A 144 4.25 14.02 -6.89
N ARG A 145 3.45 12.95 -6.89
CA ARG A 145 3.73 11.67 -7.52
C ARG A 145 3.02 11.50 -8.87
N GLY A 146 2.26 12.51 -9.29
CA GLY A 146 1.61 12.57 -10.59
C GLY A 146 0.21 11.98 -10.62
N GLY A 147 -0.79 12.80 -10.29
CA GLY A 147 -2.21 12.50 -10.43
C GLY A 147 -2.91 12.10 -9.12
N GLU A 148 -4.25 12.12 -9.14
CA GLU A 148 -5.11 11.97 -7.95
C GLU A 148 -4.83 10.67 -7.19
N THR A 149 -4.80 9.53 -7.88
CA THR A 149 -4.50 8.24 -7.24
C THR A 149 -3.08 8.17 -6.69
N ALA A 150 -2.08 8.68 -7.39
CA ALA A 150 -0.70 8.67 -6.89
C ALA A 150 -0.51 9.59 -5.66
N ASN A 151 -1.28 10.67 -5.61
CA ASN A 151 -1.30 11.64 -4.53
C ASN A 151 -2.32 11.31 -3.42
N HIS A 152 -3.09 10.23 -3.56
CA HIS A 152 -4.09 9.80 -2.56
C HIS A 152 -5.19 10.84 -2.34
N ASP A 153 -5.64 11.49 -3.42
CA ASP A 153 -6.74 12.45 -3.40
C ASP A 153 -8.11 11.78 -3.58
N ASP A 154 -8.14 10.56 -4.13
CA ASP A 154 -9.34 9.76 -4.44
C ASP A 154 -9.54 8.55 -3.49
N HIS A 155 -8.61 8.32 -2.57
CA HIS A 155 -8.71 7.27 -1.55
C HIS A 155 -7.90 7.58 -0.30
N VAL A 156 -8.36 7.10 0.86
CA VAL A 156 -7.55 7.09 2.09
C VAL A 156 -6.74 5.80 2.12
N HIS A 157 -5.42 5.93 2.17
CA HIS A 157 -4.53 4.79 2.37
C HIS A 157 -4.20 4.62 3.84
N VAL A 158 -4.33 3.41 4.36
CA VAL A 158 -3.97 3.05 5.73
C VAL A 158 -3.03 1.87 5.71
N SER A 159 -1.85 2.03 6.32
CA SER A 159 -0.94 0.94 6.61
C SER A 159 -1.11 0.46 8.04
N PHE A 160 -0.88 -0.84 8.25
CA PHE A 160 -1.11 -1.52 9.52
C PHE A 160 0.16 -2.22 10.00
N GLU A 161 0.26 -2.36 11.32
CA GLU A 161 1.35 -3.09 11.96
C GLU A 161 1.25 -4.59 11.68
N ARG A 162 2.40 -5.20 11.43
CA ARG A 162 2.47 -6.66 11.26
C ARG A 162 2.12 -7.34 12.58
N GLY A 163 1.16 -8.25 12.54
CA GLY A 163 0.77 -9.02 13.74
C GLY A 163 -0.01 -8.22 14.78
N ALA A 164 -0.54 -7.05 14.38
CA ALA A 164 -1.48 -6.27 15.18
C ALA A 164 -2.60 -7.17 15.76
N LYS A 165 -2.97 -6.88 17.00
CA LYS A 165 -4.10 -7.53 17.68
C LYS A 165 -5.26 -6.57 17.61
N VAL A 166 -6.15 -6.79 16.64
CA VAL A 166 -7.32 -5.95 16.41
C VAL A 166 -8.52 -6.61 17.06
N SER A 167 -9.21 -5.87 17.93
CA SER A 167 -10.43 -6.30 18.61
C SER A 167 -11.56 -5.33 18.30
N VAL A 168 -12.11 -5.42 17.08
CA VAL A 168 -13.24 -4.59 16.62
C VAL A 168 -14.45 -5.46 16.36
N THR A 169 -15.64 -4.88 16.55
CA THR A 169 -16.91 -5.57 16.38
C THR A 169 -17.71 -5.05 15.21
N CYS A 170 -18.30 -5.99 14.48
CA CYS A 170 -19.34 -5.84 13.48
C CYS A 170 -20.44 -6.83 13.92
#